data_AF-A0A2J7RNL8-F1
#
_entry.id   AF-A0A2J7RNL8-F1
#
_cell.length_a   1.000
_cell.length_b   1.000
_cell.length_c   1.000
_cell.angle_alpha   90.00
_cell.angle_beta   90.00
_cell.angle_gamma   90.00
#
_symmetry.space_group_name_H-M   'P 1'
#
loop_
_entity.id
_entity.type
_entity.pdbx_description
1 polymer ?
#
loop_
_entity_poly.entity_id
_entity_poly.type
_entity_poly.pdbx_seq_one_letter_code
_entity_poly.pdbx_strand_id
1 'polypeptide(L)'
;METEPQKMPKVPKVKNKAPAEVQITAEQLLSEAKERDLEILPPPPKQKISDPDELADYQHRKRKAFEDSLRKNRTVISNWIKYAQWEESQKEVQRARSIYERALDVDHRNIILWLRYAEMEVRNRQVNHARNLWDRAVTVLPRANELWYKYTYMEEMLGNVAGARQVFDRWMEWEPDEQAWLTYIKFELRYKETDRARRIYEKFVSVHPDIRNWIKFARFEEQHGFISGTRGVFERAVEFFGDELMDEKLFLAFAKFEEGQREHDRARVIYKYALQHIPKNRTQELYKAYTIHEKKYGDRTGIEDVIVSKRKFQYEEEVKANPNNYDAWFDYLRLVESEGDLEVIRETY
;
A
#
# COMPACT_ATOMS: atom_id res chain seq x y z
N MET A 1 -91.04 33.99 -18.35
CA MET A 1 -90.08 35.09 -18.62
C MET A 1 -89.17 35.18 -17.42
N GLU A 2 -88.02 34.52 -17.47
CA GLU A 2 -86.94 34.68 -16.51
C GLU A 2 -85.69 34.98 -17.34
N THR A 3 -85.11 36.16 -17.11
CA THR A 3 -83.99 36.71 -17.88
C THR A 3 -82.69 36.04 -17.45
N GLU A 4 -82.04 35.29 -18.34
CA GLU A 4 -80.69 34.77 -18.11
C GLU A 4 -79.68 35.94 -17.92
N PRO A 5 -78.81 35.90 -16.91
CA PRO A 5 -77.80 36.92 -16.72
C PRO A 5 -76.71 36.78 -17.80
N GLN A 6 -76.59 37.77 -18.67
CA GLN A 6 -75.50 37.89 -19.64
C GLN A 6 -74.13 37.77 -18.94
N LYS A 7 -73.36 36.72 -19.26
CA LYS A 7 -71.94 36.61 -18.87
C LYS A 7 -71.17 37.77 -19.49
N MET A 8 -70.72 38.71 -18.65
CA MET A 8 -69.85 39.79 -19.09
C MET A 8 -68.57 39.21 -19.73
N PRO A 9 -68.11 39.73 -20.88
CA PRO A 9 -66.89 39.27 -21.50
C PRO A 9 -65.71 39.54 -20.56
N LYS A 10 -64.84 38.53 -20.34
CA LYS A 10 -63.61 38.70 -19.56
C LYS A 10 -62.77 39.79 -20.23
N VAL A 11 -62.71 40.97 -19.62
CA VAL A 11 -61.89 42.09 -20.09
C VAL A 11 -60.43 41.62 -20.22
N PRO A 12 -59.75 41.87 -21.36
CA PRO A 12 -58.35 41.48 -21.50
C PRO A 12 -57.53 42.21 -20.45
N LYS A 13 -56.91 41.45 -19.53
CA LYS A 13 -55.97 42.02 -18.56
C LYS A 13 -54.82 42.67 -19.34
N VAL A 14 -54.73 44.00 -19.27
CA VAL A 14 -53.62 44.76 -19.84
C VAL A 14 -52.36 44.33 -19.10
N LYS A 15 -51.45 43.62 -19.80
CA LYS A 15 -50.18 43.17 -19.21
C LYS A 15 -49.22 44.36 -19.17
N ASN A 16 -48.68 44.65 -17.99
CA ASN A 16 -47.58 45.61 -17.88
C ASN A 16 -46.33 45.02 -18.55
N LYS A 17 -45.73 45.74 -19.49
CA LYS A 17 -44.50 45.36 -20.21
C LYS A 17 -43.25 46.06 -19.67
N ALA A 18 -43.33 46.69 -18.49
CA ALA A 18 -42.18 47.23 -17.80
C ALA A 18 -41.11 46.13 -17.56
N PRO A 19 -39.82 46.48 -17.56
CA PRO A 19 -38.76 45.52 -17.25
C PRO A 19 -38.98 44.94 -15.85
N ALA A 20 -38.90 43.61 -15.72
CA ALA A 20 -39.00 42.94 -14.43
C ALA A 20 -37.76 43.23 -13.57
N GLU A 21 -37.96 43.49 -12.28
CA GLU A 21 -36.89 43.78 -11.32
C GLU A 21 -35.97 42.57 -11.10
N VAL A 22 -36.51 41.36 -11.15
CA VAL A 22 -35.76 40.10 -11.05
C VAL A 22 -35.86 39.37 -12.38
N GLN A 23 -34.70 39.13 -13.00
CA GLN A 23 -34.62 38.29 -14.19
C GLN A 23 -34.59 36.83 -13.77
N ILE A 24 -35.49 36.03 -14.33
CA ILE A 24 -35.53 34.59 -14.07
C ILE A 24 -34.23 33.99 -14.60
N THR A 25 -33.42 33.44 -13.70
CA THR A 25 -32.16 32.78 -14.05
C THR A 25 -32.40 31.28 -14.29
N ALA A 26 -31.49 30.65 -15.03
CA ALA A 26 -31.54 29.20 -15.23
C ALA A 26 -31.44 28.42 -13.91
N GLU A 27 -30.70 28.94 -12.93
CA GLU A 27 -30.60 28.36 -11.58
C GLU A 27 -31.95 28.36 -10.86
N GLN A 28 -32.71 29.45 -10.95
CA GLN A 28 -34.03 29.54 -10.33
C GLN A 28 -35.01 28.53 -10.92
N LEU A 29 -34.98 28.33 -12.25
CA LEU A 29 -35.79 27.33 -12.92
C LEU A 29 -35.42 25.90 -12.50
N LEU A 30 -34.13 25.60 -12.35
CA LEU A 30 -33.66 24.28 -11.91
C LEU A 30 -33.98 24.01 -10.44
N SER A 31 -33.87 25.03 -9.58
CA SER A 31 -34.23 24.95 -8.17
C SER A 31 -35.74 24.69 -8.00
N GLU A 32 -36.58 25.46 -8.69
CA GLU A 32 -38.03 25.28 -8.65
C GLU A 32 -38.47 23.95 -9.29
N ALA A 33 -37.75 23.44 -10.29
CA ALA A 33 -37.98 22.12 -10.85
C ALA A 33 -37.63 21.00 -9.85
N LYS A 34 -36.54 21.15 -9.10
CA LYS A 34 -36.12 20.21 -8.07
C LYS A 34 -37.12 20.19 -6.90
N GLU A 35 -37.50 21.34 -6.37
CA GLU A 35 -38.44 21.46 -5.24
C GLU A 35 -39.84 20.89 -5.53
N ARG A 36 -40.19 20.69 -6.81
CA ARG A 36 -41.45 20.04 -7.17
C ARG A 36 -41.47 18.54 -6.90
N ASP A 37 -40.30 17.89 -6.75
CA ASP A 37 -40.13 16.49 -6.33
C ASP A 37 -41.11 15.48 -6.99
N LEU A 38 -41.52 15.73 -8.26
CA LEU A 38 -42.62 15.01 -8.91
C LEU A 38 -42.34 13.51 -9.10
N GLU A 39 -41.07 13.12 -9.11
CA GLU A 39 -40.63 11.73 -9.30
C GLU A 39 -40.36 11.00 -7.97
N ILE A 40 -40.34 11.71 -6.84
CA ILE A 40 -40.10 11.10 -5.53
C ILE A 40 -41.38 10.43 -5.04
N LEU A 41 -41.36 9.10 -5.01
CA LEU A 41 -42.46 8.33 -4.43
C LEU A 41 -42.53 8.61 -2.91
N PRO A 42 -43.73 8.83 -2.35
CA PRO A 42 -43.87 8.99 -0.91
C PRO A 42 -43.40 7.71 -0.20
N PRO A 43 -42.74 7.83 0.96
CA PRO A 43 -42.29 6.67 1.72
C PRO A 43 -43.49 5.82 2.15
N PRO A 44 -43.34 4.48 2.20
CA PRO A 44 -44.43 3.61 2.64
C PRO A 44 -44.84 3.94 4.09
N PRO A 45 -46.13 3.77 4.45
CA PRO A 45 -46.60 4.02 5.81
C PRO A 45 -45.90 3.08 6.80
N LYS A 46 -45.55 3.61 7.98
CA LYS A 46 -44.91 2.82 9.06
C LYS A 46 -45.92 1.82 9.63
N GLN A 47 -45.83 0.56 9.22
CA GLN A 47 -46.62 -0.54 9.77
C GLN A 47 -45.89 -1.15 10.97
N LYS A 48 -46.59 -1.34 12.10
CA LYS A 48 -46.09 -2.12 13.23
C LYS A 48 -46.46 -3.57 12.99
N ILE A 49 -45.50 -4.47 13.09
CA ILE A 49 -45.71 -5.92 12.96
C ILE A 49 -46.01 -6.45 14.36
N SER A 50 -47.24 -6.93 14.59
CA SER A 50 -47.66 -7.48 15.88
C SER A 50 -47.55 -8.99 15.93
N ASP A 51 -47.92 -9.67 14.84
CA ASP A 51 -48.09 -11.12 14.85
C ASP A 51 -46.98 -11.86 14.07
N PRO A 52 -46.62 -13.09 14.47
CA PRO A 52 -45.67 -13.93 13.73
C PRO A 52 -46.09 -14.18 12.27
N ASP A 53 -47.39 -14.26 11.99
CA ASP A 53 -47.93 -14.45 10.65
C ASP A 53 -47.74 -13.20 9.78
N GLU A 54 -47.90 -12.01 10.36
CA GLU A 54 -47.61 -10.73 9.69
C GLU A 54 -46.11 -10.59 9.40
N LEU A 55 -45.25 -11.04 10.32
CA LEU A 55 -43.81 -11.08 10.11
C LEU A 55 -43.46 -12.05 8.96
N ALA A 56 -44.10 -13.22 8.91
CA ALA A 56 -43.88 -14.20 7.85
C ALA A 56 -44.32 -13.66 6.47
N ASP A 57 -45.44 -12.96 6.39
CA ASP A 57 -45.90 -12.34 5.13
C ASP A 57 -44.97 -11.18 4.71
N TYR A 58 -44.52 -10.35 5.65
CA TYR A 58 -43.49 -9.33 5.38
C TYR A 58 -42.21 -9.96 4.83
N GLN A 59 -41.71 -11.02 5.48
CA GLN A 59 -40.54 -11.75 5.04
C GLN A 59 -40.75 -12.35 3.64
N HIS A 60 -41.91 -12.97 3.40
CA HIS A 60 -42.24 -13.56 2.11
C HIS A 60 -42.28 -12.51 0.98
N ARG A 61 -42.93 -11.36 1.21
CA ARG A 61 -42.96 -10.24 0.25
C ARG A 61 -41.55 -9.71 -0.06
N LYS A 62 -40.71 -9.54 0.96
CA LYS A 62 -39.31 -9.10 0.80
C LYS A 62 -38.47 -10.13 0.07
N ARG A 63 -38.55 -11.41 0.44
CA ARG A 63 -37.86 -12.53 -0.24
C ARG A 63 -38.24 -12.59 -1.71
N LYS A 64 -39.53 -12.51 -2.02
CA LYS A 64 -40.01 -12.48 -3.41
C LYS A 64 -39.43 -11.31 -4.18
N ALA A 65 -39.41 -10.11 -3.60
CA ALA A 65 -38.81 -8.94 -4.26
C ALA A 65 -37.30 -9.12 -4.51
N PHE A 66 -36.56 -9.70 -3.56
CA PHE A 66 -35.14 -10.00 -3.74
C PHE A 66 -34.92 -11.08 -4.80
N GLU A 67 -35.63 -12.21 -4.73
CA GLU A 67 -35.52 -13.29 -5.72
C GLU A 67 -35.94 -12.83 -7.13
N ASP A 68 -36.97 -11.99 -7.27
CA ASP A 68 -37.33 -11.38 -8.55
C ASP A 68 -36.21 -10.45 -9.05
N SER A 69 -35.56 -9.71 -8.14
CA SER A 69 -34.42 -8.86 -8.48
C SER A 69 -33.19 -9.67 -8.90
N LEU A 70 -32.95 -10.82 -8.25
CA LEU A 70 -31.89 -11.76 -8.59
C LEU A 70 -32.16 -12.50 -9.91
N ARG A 71 -33.43 -12.81 -10.19
CA ARG A 71 -33.86 -13.40 -11.46
C ARG A 71 -33.66 -12.43 -12.62
N LYS A 72 -33.95 -11.14 -12.43
CA LYS A 72 -33.70 -10.10 -13.44
C LYS A 72 -32.20 -9.83 -13.62
N ASN A 73 -31.47 -9.67 -12.51
CA ASN A 73 -30.08 -9.23 -12.49
C ASN A 73 -29.20 -10.23 -11.73
N ARG A 74 -28.92 -11.40 -12.34
CA ARG A 74 -28.16 -12.48 -11.70
C ARG A 74 -26.69 -12.12 -11.44
N THR A 75 -26.08 -11.32 -12.31
CA THR A 75 -24.65 -10.96 -12.25
C THR A 75 -24.33 -9.86 -11.24
N VAL A 76 -25.33 -9.09 -10.81
CA VAL A 76 -25.11 -7.94 -9.93
C VAL A 76 -24.99 -8.41 -8.48
N ILE A 77 -23.75 -8.56 -8.02
CA ILE A 77 -23.41 -9.09 -6.69
C ILE A 77 -23.93 -8.23 -5.54
N SER A 78 -24.15 -6.93 -5.77
CA SER A 78 -24.73 -6.05 -4.74
C SER A 78 -26.15 -6.48 -4.33
N ASN A 79 -26.94 -7.07 -5.24
CA ASN A 79 -28.27 -7.59 -4.92
C ASN A 79 -28.18 -8.83 -4.03
N TRP A 80 -27.22 -9.72 -4.32
CA TRP A 80 -26.93 -10.90 -3.50
C TRP A 80 -26.49 -10.50 -2.08
N ILE A 81 -25.57 -9.54 -1.96
CA ILE A 81 -25.08 -9.04 -0.67
C ILE A 81 -26.22 -8.38 0.13
N LYS A 82 -27.03 -7.53 -0.49
CA LYS A 82 -28.18 -6.89 0.17
C LYS A 82 -29.20 -7.92 0.66
N TYR A 83 -29.47 -8.96 -0.14
CA TYR A 83 -30.39 -10.01 0.24
C TYR A 83 -29.85 -10.82 1.43
N ALA A 84 -28.58 -11.22 1.38
CA ALA A 84 -27.95 -11.96 2.46
C ALA A 84 -27.85 -11.15 3.77
N GLN A 85 -27.54 -9.85 3.69
CA GLN A 85 -27.55 -8.94 4.85
C GLN A 85 -28.95 -8.77 5.44
N TRP A 86 -29.98 -8.77 4.60
CA TRP A 86 -31.36 -8.72 5.08
C TRP A 86 -31.74 -10.01 5.83
N GLU A 87 -31.41 -11.19 5.32
CA GLU A 87 -31.63 -12.46 6.07
C GLU A 87 -30.78 -12.53 7.36
N GLU A 88 -29.56 -11.97 7.35
CA GLU A 88 -28.74 -11.80 8.56
C GLU A 88 -29.47 -10.95 9.61
N SER A 89 -30.12 -9.85 9.20
CA SER A 89 -30.92 -8.99 10.10
C SER A 89 -32.12 -9.72 10.71
N GLN A 90 -32.65 -10.74 10.02
CA GLN A 90 -33.73 -11.60 10.50
C GLN A 90 -33.23 -12.75 11.38
N LYS A 91 -31.90 -12.85 11.63
CA LYS A 91 -31.22 -13.96 12.33
C LYS A 91 -31.37 -15.33 11.64
N GLU A 92 -31.79 -15.37 10.37
CA GLU A 92 -31.87 -16.59 9.58
C GLU A 92 -30.54 -16.87 8.85
N VAL A 93 -29.51 -17.17 9.65
CA VAL A 93 -28.13 -17.37 9.17
C VAL A 93 -28.04 -18.51 8.14
N GLN A 94 -28.84 -19.57 8.30
CA GLN A 94 -28.81 -20.71 7.37
C GLN A 94 -29.28 -20.34 5.96
N ARG A 95 -30.24 -19.42 5.83
CA ARG A 95 -30.66 -18.91 4.51
C ARG A 95 -29.60 -17.98 3.94
N ALA A 96 -29.03 -17.10 4.78
CA ALA A 96 -27.93 -16.24 4.37
C ALA A 96 -26.75 -17.05 3.79
N ARG A 97 -26.40 -18.19 4.41
CA ARG A 97 -25.40 -19.14 3.88
C ARG A 97 -25.76 -19.67 2.50
N SER A 98 -27.01 -20.15 2.32
CA SER A 98 -27.47 -20.64 1.03
C SER A 98 -27.42 -19.56 -0.06
N ILE A 99 -27.73 -18.31 0.28
CA ILE A 99 -27.66 -17.18 -0.65
C ILE A 99 -26.20 -16.88 -1.01
N TYR A 100 -25.28 -16.88 -0.03
CA TYR A 100 -23.86 -16.67 -0.31
C TYR A 100 -23.25 -17.79 -1.16
N GLU A 101 -23.55 -19.06 -0.88
CA GLU A 101 -23.08 -20.18 -1.71
C GLU A 101 -23.66 -20.09 -3.13
N ARG A 102 -24.96 -19.79 -3.28
CA ARG A 102 -25.56 -19.53 -4.60
C ARG A 102 -24.90 -18.34 -5.32
N ALA A 103 -24.47 -17.32 -4.59
CA ALA A 103 -23.76 -16.18 -5.17
C ALA A 103 -22.34 -16.56 -5.59
N LEU A 104 -21.66 -17.42 -4.82
CA LEU A 104 -20.33 -17.95 -5.16
C LEU A 104 -20.39 -18.86 -6.39
N ASP A 105 -21.47 -19.62 -6.57
CA ASP A 105 -21.70 -20.39 -7.80
C ASP A 105 -21.84 -19.49 -9.04
N VAL A 106 -22.27 -18.22 -8.87
CA VAL A 106 -22.34 -17.25 -9.97
C VAL A 106 -20.99 -16.60 -10.23
N ASP A 107 -20.34 -16.09 -9.19
CA ASP A 107 -19.02 -15.45 -9.28
C ASP A 107 -18.16 -15.79 -8.07
N HIS A 108 -17.41 -16.88 -8.19
CA HIS A 108 -16.46 -17.34 -7.18
C HIS A 108 -15.17 -16.52 -7.14
N ARG A 109 -14.92 -15.63 -8.13
CA ARG A 109 -13.68 -14.82 -8.19
C ARG A 109 -13.83 -13.50 -7.44
N ASN A 110 -15.05 -13.11 -7.09
CA ASN A 110 -15.28 -11.86 -6.39
C ASN A 110 -14.82 -11.92 -4.93
N ILE A 111 -13.74 -11.20 -4.61
CA ILE A 111 -13.15 -11.13 -3.26
C ILE A 111 -14.15 -10.55 -2.25
N ILE A 112 -14.93 -9.53 -2.63
CA ILE A 112 -15.89 -8.87 -1.74
C ILE A 112 -16.95 -9.86 -1.25
N LEU A 113 -17.35 -10.80 -2.11
CA LEU A 113 -18.33 -11.81 -1.74
C LEU A 113 -17.81 -12.75 -0.65
N TRP A 114 -16.58 -13.26 -0.80
CA TRP A 114 -15.89 -14.05 0.21
C TRP A 114 -15.73 -13.28 1.53
N LEU A 115 -15.28 -12.03 1.46
CA LEU A 115 -15.12 -11.16 2.63
C LEU A 115 -16.45 -10.97 3.38
N ARG A 116 -17.54 -10.63 2.67
CA ARG A 116 -18.85 -10.43 3.29
C ARG A 116 -19.41 -11.71 3.89
N TYR A 117 -19.23 -12.84 3.21
CA TYR A 117 -19.70 -14.11 3.72
C TYR A 117 -18.95 -14.51 5.00
N ALA A 118 -17.62 -14.39 5.01
CA ALA A 118 -16.82 -14.72 6.19
C ALA A 118 -17.02 -13.74 7.35
N GLU A 119 -17.17 -12.45 7.08
CA GLU A 119 -17.53 -11.45 8.10
C GLU A 119 -18.88 -11.76 8.76
N MET A 120 -19.85 -12.25 8.00
CA MET A 120 -21.16 -12.65 8.51
C MET A 120 -21.06 -13.83 9.49
N GLU A 121 -20.28 -14.87 9.15
CA GLU A 121 -20.06 -16.02 10.05
C GLU A 121 -19.33 -15.62 11.33
N VAL A 122 -18.34 -14.72 11.23
CA VAL A 122 -17.61 -14.17 12.39
C VAL A 122 -18.55 -13.35 13.28
N ARG A 123 -19.40 -12.49 12.72
CA ARG A 123 -20.41 -11.72 13.48
C ARG A 123 -21.40 -12.62 14.23
N ASN A 124 -21.79 -13.73 13.61
CA ASN A 124 -22.69 -14.72 14.20
C ASN A 124 -22.00 -15.72 15.14
N ARG A 125 -20.71 -15.51 15.45
CA ARG A 125 -19.88 -16.35 16.35
C ARG A 125 -19.69 -17.79 15.87
N GLN A 126 -19.85 -18.05 14.58
CA GLN A 126 -19.71 -19.37 13.98
C GLN A 126 -18.27 -19.59 13.48
N VAL A 127 -17.35 -19.77 14.43
CA VAL A 127 -15.90 -19.79 14.16
C VAL A 127 -15.49 -20.91 13.19
N ASN A 128 -15.99 -22.13 13.39
CA ASN A 128 -15.59 -23.27 12.55
C ASN A 128 -16.06 -23.11 11.10
N HIS A 129 -17.24 -22.54 10.89
CA HIS A 129 -17.74 -22.25 9.55
C HIS A 129 -16.91 -21.15 8.89
N ALA A 130 -16.57 -20.09 9.65
CA ALA A 130 -15.67 -19.06 9.17
C ALA A 130 -14.30 -19.62 8.77
N ARG A 131 -13.70 -20.51 9.57
CA ARG A 131 -12.42 -21.17 9.25
C ARG A 131 -12.46 -21.95 7.96
N ASN A 132 -13.46 -22.84 7.80
CA ASN A 132 -13.63 -23.62 6.58
C ASN A 132 -13.84 -22.71 5.36
N LEU A 133 -14.52 -21.59 5.56
CA LEU A 133 -14.77 -20.62 4.50
C LEU A 133 -13.50 -19.88 4.09
N TRP A 134 -12.70 -19.40 5.04
CA TRP A 134 -11.41 -18.76 4.74
C TRP A 134 -10.44 -19.73 4.08
N ASP A 135 -10.38 -20.98 4.55
CA ASP A 135 -9.53 -22.01 3.95
C ASP A 135 -9.93 -22.29 2.48
N ARG A 136 -11.24 -22.38 2.21
CA ARG A 136 -11.77 -22.45 0.84
C ARG A 136 -11.42 -21.20 0.03
N ALA A 137 -11.63 -20.01 0.58
CA ALA A 137 -11.40 -18.74 -0.11
C ALA A 137 -9.94 -18.60 -0.56
N VAL A 138 -9.01 -18.94 0.34
CA VAL A 138 -7.58 -18.93 0.10
C VAL A 138 -7.17 -19.99 -0.94
N THR A 139 -7.79 -21.17 -0.91
CA THR A 139 -7.52 -22.23 -1.88
C THR A 139 -8.00 -21.85 -3.29
N VAL A 140 -9.14 -21.17 -3.42
CA VAL A 140 -9.68 -20.73 -4.71
C VAL A 140 -8.95 -19.49 -5.24
N LEU A 141 -8.59 -18.56 -4.37
CA LEU A 141 -7.96 -17.28 -4.72
C LEU A 141 -6.65 -17.05 -3.94
N PRO A 142 -5.59 -17.82 -4.20
CA PRO A 142 -4.33 -17.73 -3.45
C PRO A 142 -3.59 -16.40 -3.65
N ARG A 143 -3.81 -15.70 -4.77
CA ARG A 143 -3.17 -14.40 -5.06
C ARG A 143 -3.85 -13.21 -4.37
N ALA A 144 -5.03 -13.41 -3.77
CA ALA A 144 -5.76 -12.32 -3.13
C ALA A 144 -5.25 -12.10 -1.70
N ASN A 145 -4.26 -11.21 -1.55
CA ASN A 145 -3.63 -10.89 -0.25
C ASN A 145 -4.65 -10.47 0.84
N GLU A 146 -5.73 -9.79 0.45
CA GLU A 146 -6.79 -9.36 1.38
C GLU A 146 -7.42 -10.52 2.16
N LEU A 147 -7.59 -11.69 1.52
CA LEU A 147 -8.16 -12.88 2.16
C LEU A 147 -7.19 -13.43 3.22
N TRP A 148 -5.90 -13.49 2.89
CA TRP A 148 -4.86 -13.95 3.81
C TRP A 148 -4.73 -13.03 5.04
N TYR A 149 -4.74 -11.72 4.85
CA TYR A 149 -4.71 -10.76 5.95
C TYR A 149 -5.89 -10.93 6.90
N LYS A 150 -7.11 -11.09 6.36
CA LYS A 150 -8.30 -11.28 7.20
C LYS A 150 -8.31 -12.64 7.89
N TYR A 151 -7.82 -13.69 7.24
CA TYR A 151 -7.76 -15.02 7.81
C TYR A 151 -6.75 -15.10 8.97
N THR A 152 -5.52 -14.61 8.75
CA THR A 152 -4.48 -14.53 9.79
C THR A 152 -4.91 -13.66 10.97
N TYR A 153 -5.53 -12.51 10.70
CA TYR A 153 -6.09 -11.64 11.74
C TYR A 153 -7.19 -12.34 12.55
N MET A 154 -8.06 -13.13 11.90
CA MET A 154 -9.12 -13.87 12.58
C MET A 154 -8.54 -14.94 13.52
N GLU A 155 -7.56 -15.73 13.07
CA GLU A 155 -6.90 -16.73 13.94
C GLU A 155 -6.15 -16.08 15.11
N GLU A 156 -5.52 -14.91 14.89
CA GLU A 156 -4.87 -14.13 15.96
C GLU A 156 -5.88 -13.63 16.99
N MET A 157 -7.04 -13.11 16.56
CA MET A 157 -8.11 -12.65 17.45
C MET A 157 -8.74 -13.78 18.25
N LEU A 158 -8.71 -15.01 17.73
CA LEU A 158 -9.14 -16.21 18.46
C LEU A 158 -8.06 -16.75 19.42
N GLY A 159 -6.86 -16.16 19.42
CA GLY A 159 -5.72 -16.59 20.24
C GLY A 159 -5.02 -17.86 19.72
N ASN A 160 -5.36 -18.33 18.52
CA ASN A 160 -4.76 -19.52 17.93
C ASN A 160 -3.48 -19.18 17.18
N VAL A 161 -2.41 -18.90 17.94
CA VAL A 161 -1.10 -18.49 17.38
C VAL A 161 -0.51 -19.58 16.48
N ALA A 162 -0.66 -20.86 16.85
CA ALA A 162 -0.16 -21.97 16.05
C ALA A 162 -0.90 -22.11 14.71
N GLY A 163 -2.22 -21.93 14.71
CA GLY A 163 -3.01 -21.91 13.48
C GLY A 163 -2.67 -20.72 12.59
N ALA A 164 -2.54 -19.52 13.16
CA ALA A 164 -2.10 -18.34 12.41
C ALA A 164 -0.74 -18.55 11.74
N ARG A 165 0.22 -19.20 12.42
CA ARG A 165 1.52 -19.57 11.84
C ARG A 165 1.39 -20.52 10.67
N GLN A 166 0.59 -21.57 10.78
CA GLN A 166 0.35 -22.50 9.66
C GLN A 166 -0.25 -21.79 8.45
N VAL A 167 -1.14 -20.83 8.67
CA VAL A 167 -1.70 -20.00 7.60
C VAL A 167 -0.63 -19.11 6.97
N PHE A 168 0.23 -18.48 7.77
CA PHE A 168 1.36 -17.70 7.26
C PHE A 168 2.35 -18.57 6.47
N ASP A 169 2.70 -19.76 6.96
CA ASP A 169 3.61 -20.68 6.27
C ASP A 169 3.04 -21.08 4.90
N ARG A 170 1.76 -21.47 4.84
CA ARG A 170 1.04 -21.73 3.58
C ARG A 170 0.99 -20.51 2.66
N TRP A 171 0.90 -19.31 3.22
CA TRP A 171 0.91 -18.10 2.42
C TRP A 171 2.28 -17.86 1.78
N MET A 172 3.36 -18.11 2.53
CA MET A 172 4.73 -17.91 2.05
C MET A 172 5.13 -18.91 0.95
N GLU A 173 4.47 -20.07 0.85
CA GLU A 173 4.64 -21.00 -0.28
C GLU A 173 4.28 -20.38 -1.65
N TRP A 174 3.43 -19.35 -1.66
CA TRP A 174 3.02 -18.64 -2.87
C TRP A 174 3.92 -17.45 -3.22
N GLU A 175 4.99 -17.22 -2.46
CA GLU A 175 5.93 -16.10 -2.64
C GLU A 175 5.21 -14.74 -2.79
N PRO A 176 4.41 -14.33 -1.80
CA PRO A 176 3.61 -13.12 -1.89
C PRO A 176 4.48 -11.86 -1.83
N ASP A 177 3.84 -10.72 -2.09
CA ASP A 177 4.48 -9.39 -2.10
C ASP A 177 5.20 -9.06 -0.78
N GLU A 178 6.13 -8.11 -0.82
CA GLU A 178 6.96 -7.70 0.32
C GLU A 178 6.14 -7.42 1.59
N GLN A 179 4.96 -6.80 1.44
CA GLN A 179 4.11 -6.47 2.59
C GLN A 179 3.65 -7.71 3.35
N ALA A 180 3.40 -8.83 2.66
CA ALA A 180 3.00 -10.09 3.30
C ALA A 180 4.08 -10.59 4.26
N TRP A 181 5.33 -10.65 3.79
CA TRP A 181 6.49 -11.04 4.60
C TRP A 181 6.66 -10.12 5.81
N LEU A 182 6.55 -8.80 5.61
CA LEU A 182 6.65 -7.84 6.69
C LEU A 182 5.53 -7.99 7.72
N THR A 183 4.31 -8.36 7.31
CA THR A 183 3.23 -8.63 8.27
C THR A 183 3.48 -9.89 9.09
N TYR A 184 4.06 -10.93 8.49
CA TYR A 184 4.41 -12.15 9.21
C TYR A 184 5.55 -11.91 10.23
N ILE A 185 6.57 -11.13 9.83
CA ILE A 185 7.63 -10.69 10.74
C ILE A 185 7.06 -9.87 11.90
N LYS A 186 6.18 -8.90 11.60
CA LYS A 186 5.51 -8.10 12.64
C LYS A 186 4.66 -8.96 13.56
N PHE A 187 4.07 -10.04 13.07
CA PHE A 187 3.33 -11.01 13.88
C PHE A 187 4.26 -11.74 14.86
N GLU A 188 5.39 -12.31 14.41
CA GLU A 188 6.33 -12.98 15.33
C GLU A 188 6.96 -12.01 16.33
N LEU A 189 7.20 -10.75 15.92
CA LEU A 189 7.66 -9.69 16.80
C LEU A 189 6.68 -9.37 17.93
N ARG A 190 5.36 -9.43 17.70
CA ARG A 190 4.35 -9.24 18.76
C ARG A 190 4.45 -10.31 19.84
N TYR A 191 4.82 -11.54 19.46
CA TYR A 191 5.00 -12.66 20.38
C TYR A 191 6.44 -12.80 20.91
N LYS A 192 7.33 -11.86 20.59
CA LYS A 192 8.76 -11.84 21.00
C LYS A 192 9.59 -13.03 20.51
N GLU A 193 9.20 -13.62 19.38
CA GLU A 193 9.87 -14.78 18.78
C GLU A 193 10.89 -14.31 17.74
N THR A 194 11.97 -13.71 18.22
CA THR A 194 12.99 -13.05 17.39
C THR A 194 13.75 -14.03 16.50
N ASP A 195 14.05 -15.23 16.99
CA ASP A 195 14.77 -16.26 16.22
C ASP A 195 13.94 -16.78 15.03
N ARG A 196 12.62 -16.88 15.19
CA ARG A 196 11.72 -17.22 14.08
C ARG A 196 11.62 -16.07 13.08
N ALA A 197 11.48 -14.84 13.57
CA ALA A 197 11.50 -13.66 12.71
C ALA A 197 12.78 -13.60 11.86
N ARG A 198 13.95 -13.95 12.43
CA ARG A 198 15.22 -14.07 11.68
C ARG A 198 15.15 -15.11 10.55
N ARG A 199 14.65 -16.33 10.84
CA ARG A 199 14.47 -17.37 9.80
C ARG A 199 13.52 -16.92 8.69
N ILE A 200 12.48 -16.16 9.04
CA ILE A 200 11.54 -15.60 8.07
C ILE A 200 12.23 -14.53 7.23
N TYR A 201 13.04 -13.66 7.83
CA TYR A 201 13.85 -12.72 7.08
C TYR A 201 14.80 -13.44 6.12
N GLU A 202 15.50 -14.49 6.54
CA GLU A 202 16.39 -15.24 5.65
C GLU A 202 15.65 -15.80 4.43
N LYS A 203 14.45 -16.37 4.64
CA LYS A 203 13.57 -16.77 3.53
C LYS A 203 13.17 -15.57 2.67
N PHE A 204 12.76 -14.46 3.29
CA PHE A 204 12.33 -13.25 2.60
C PHE A 204 13.42 -12.70 1.67
N VAL A 205 14.68 -12.67 2.12
CA VAL A 205 15.78 -12.15 1.29
C VAL A 205 16.16 -13.10 0.16
N SER A 206 15.94 -14.40 0.33
CA SER A 206 16.14 -15.39 -0.74
C SER A 206 15.07 -15.33 -1.83
N VAL A 207 13.80 -15.08 -1.45
CA VAL A 207 12.66 -15.01 -2.38
C VAL A 207 12.60 -13.67 -3.10
N HIS A 208 12.89 -12.58 -2.38
CA HIS A 208 12.90 -11.22 -2.93
C HIS A 208 14.28 -10.57 -2.73
N PRO A 209 15.25 -10.81 -3.64
CA PRO A 209 16.62 -10.30 -3.55
C PRO A 209 16.74 -8.79 -3.86
N ASP A 210 15.97 -7.96 -3.16
CA ASP A 210 15.99 -6.50 -3.25
C ASP A 210 16.93 -5.92 -2.19
N ILE A 211 17.73 -4.91 -2.56
CA ILE A 211 18.65 -4.21 -1.64
C ILE A 211 17.90 -3.58 -0.46
N ARG A 212 16.67 -3.10 -0.70
CA ARG A 212 15.80 -2.56 0.35
C ARG A 212 15.44 -3.61 1.40
N ASN A 213 15.30 -4.88 1.01
CA ASN A 213 14.96 -5.98 1.90
C ASN A 213 16.15 -6.36 2.77
N TRP A 214 17.36 -6.40 2.19
CA TRP A 214 18.61 -6.56 2.94
C TRP A 214 18.82 -5.46 3.98
N ILE A 215 18.58 -4.19 3.62
CA ILE A 215 18.67 -3.06 4.56
C ILE A 215 17.63 -3.20 5.69
N LYS A 216 16.40 -3.63 5.37
CA LYS A 216 15.36 -3.88 6.39
C LYS A 216 15.77 -5.01 7.34
N PHE A 217 16.35 -6.09 6.82
CA PHE A 217 16.84 -7.20 7.64
C PHE A 217 18.00 -6.77 8.54
N ALA A 218 18.96 -6.00 8.02
CA ALA A 218 20.06 -5.46 8.81
C ALA A 218 19.58 -4.53 9.94
N ARG A 219 18.64 -3.62 9.66
CA ARG A 219 18.01 -2.76 10.67
C ARG A 219 17.26 -3.57 11.74
N PHE A 220 16.64 -4.67 11.34
CA PHE A 220 15.99 -5.57 12.29
C PHE A 220 17.01 -6.20 13.25
N GLU A 221 18.12 -6.74 12.75
CA GLU A 221 19.17 -7.31 13.62
C GLU A 221 19.82 -6.24 14.51
N GLU A 222 20.00 -5.02 13.99
CA GLU A 222 20.51 -3.86 14.76
C GLU A 222 19.60 -3.52 15.95
N GLN A 223 18.27 -3.47 15.73
CA GLN A 223 17.30 -3.20 16.80
C GLN A 223 17.32 -4.24 17.91
N HIS A 224 17.67 -5.49 17.59
CA HIS A 224 17.74 -6.57 18.57
C HIS A 224 19.15 -6.73 19.18
N GLY A 225 20.12 -5.89 18.79
CA GLY A 225 21.46 -5.85 19.37
C GLY A 225 22.40 -6.96 18.90
N PHE A 226 22.05 -7.70 17.84
CA PHE A 226 22.88 -8.79 17.31
C PHE A 226 23.93 -8.27 16.32
N ILE A 227 24.97 -7.61 16.84
CA ILE A 227 26.01 -6.94 16.04
C ILE A 227 26.70 -7.89 15.04
N SER A 228 27.09 -9.08 15.50
CA SER A 228 27.73 -10.10 14.63
C SER A 228 26.77 -10.61 13.55
N GLY A 229 25.48 -10.73 13.89
CA GLY A 229 24.44 -11.12 12.94
C GLY A 229 24.25 -10.06 11.86
N THR A 230 24.13 -8.79 12.25
CA THR A 230 24.02 -7.66 11.33
C THR A 230 25.21 -7.59 10.36
N ARG A 231 26.44 -7.80 10.85
CA ARG A 231 27.63 -7.87 10.00
C ARG A 231 27.57 -9.02 9.00
N GLY A 232 27.26 -10.24 9.46
CA GLY A 232 27.10 -11.39 8.58
C GLY A 232 25.99 -11.21 7.54
N VAL A 233 24.94 -10.44 7.84
CA VAL A 233 23.90 -10.06 6.87
C VAL A 233 24.45 -9.11 5.82
N PHE A 234 25.20 -8.08 6.21
CA PHE A 234 25.82 -7.14 5.25
C PHE A 234 26.89 -7.81 4.39
N GLU A 235 27.74 -8.66 4.98
CA GLU A 235 28.76 -9.42 4.23
C GLU A 235 28.10 -10.33 3.19
N ARG A 236 27.07 -11.09 3.58
CA ARG A 236 26.26 -11.90 2.64
C ARG A 236 25.57 -11.05 1.58
N ALA A 237 25.07 -9.87 1.93
CA ALA A 237 24.44 -8.97 0.97
C ALA A 237 25.45 -8.53 -0.09
N VAL A 238 26.65 -8.11 0.33
CA VAL A 238 27.72 -7.67 -0.58
C VAL A 238 28.19 -8.83 -1.47
N GLU A 239 28.36 -10.02 -0.91
CA GLU A 239 28.73 -11.23 -1.68
C GLU A 239 27.63 -11.60 -2.70
N PHE A 240 26.36 -11.51 -2.31
CA PHE A 240 25.23 -11.89 -3.17
C PHE A 240 25.02 -10.93 -4.35
N PHE A 241 25.11 -9.61 -4.13
CA PHE A 241 24.94 -8.64 -5.21
C PHE A 241 26.14 -8.56 -6.15
N GLY A 242 27.32 -8.98 -5.70
CA GLY A 242 28.56 -8.96 -6.49
C GLY A 242 28.86 -7.58 -7.08
N ASP A 243 29.68 -7.54 -8.14
CA ASP A 243 30.10 -6.29 -8.77
C ASP A 243 29.05 -5.65 -9.71
N GLU A 244 28.05 -6.40 -10.16
CA GLU A 244 27.15 -5.96 -11.24
C GLU A 244 25.90 -5.18 -10.77
N LEU A 245 25.46 -5.36 -9.52
CA LEU A 245 24.18 -4.82 -9.00
C LEU A 245 24.33 -4.00 -7.71
N MET A 246 25.51 -3.44 -7.45
CA MET A 246 25.74 -2.60 -6.27
C MET A 246 24.97 -1.27 -6.35
N ASP A 247 24.00 -1.07 -5.45
CA ASP A 247 23.38 0.22 -5.19
C ASP A 247 24.04 0.89 -3.98
N GLU A 248 24.19 2.21 -4.06
CA GLU A 248 24.84 3.08 -3.08
C GLU A 248 24.24 2.92 -1.67
N LYS A 249 22.92 2.69 -1.63
CA LYS A 249 22.15 2.62 -0.39
C LYS A 249 22.61 1.51 0.54
N LEU A 250 23.13 0.40 0.01
CA LEU A 250 23.63 -0.70 0.82
C LEU A 250 24.89 -0.28 1.59
N PHE A 251 25.86 0.31 0.89
CA PHE A 251 27.10 0.78 1.50
C PHE A 251 26.88 1.94 2.46
N LEU A 252 25.98 2.86 2.13
CA LEU A 252 25.58 3.92 3.07
C LEU A 252 24.97 3.35 4.35
N ALA A 253 24.11 2.34 4.24
CA ALA A 253 23.53 1.69 5.40
C ALA A 253 24.59 0.92 6.20
N PHE A 254 25.51 0.23 5.52
CA PHE A 254 26.58 -0.54 6.16
C PHE A 254 27.60 0.37 6.87
N ALA A 255 27.99 1.47 6.23
CA ALA A 255 28.88 2.45 6.84
C ALA A 255 28.24 3.15 8.04
N LYS A 256 26.96 3.55 7.96
CA LYS A 256 26.21 4.10 9.11
C LYS A 256 26.11 3.10 10.27
N PHE A 257 26.00 1.81 9.96
CA PHE A 257 25.99 0.76 10.97
C PHE A 257 27.35 0.65 11.68
N GLU A 258 28.47 0.59 10.95
CA GLU A 258 29.81 0.56 11.56
C GLU A 258 30.17 1.86 12.29
N GLU A 259 29.67 3.02 11.82
CA GLU A 259 29.71 4.29 12.57
C GLU A 259 29.01 4.16 13.94
N GLY A 260 27.84 3.51 13.98
CA GLY A 260 27.12 3.22 15.22
C GLY A 260 27.90 2.30 16.17
N GLN A 261 28.69 1.38 15.62
CA GLN A 261 29.57 0.48 16.39
C GLN A 261 30.92 1.09 16.77
N ARG A 262 31.20 2.35 16.37
CA ARG A 262 32.47 3.07 16.59
C ARG A 262 33.69 2.47 15.87
N GLU A 263 33.46 1.66 14.84
CA GLU A 263 34.51 1.05 14.02
C GLU A 263 34.78 1.93 12.78
N HIS A 264 35.32 3.13 13.03
CA HIS A 264 35.52 4.14 11.99
C HIS A 264 36.50 3.69 10.90
N ASP A 265 37.54 2.92 11.24
CA ASP A 265 38.51 2.42 10.27
C ASP A 265 37.87 1.44 9.28
N ARG A 266 36.96 0.58 9.76
CA ARG A 266 36.19 -0.31 8.88
C ARG A 266 35.24 0.48 7.98
N ALA A 267 34.56 1.49 8.52
CA ALA A 267 33.70 2.36 7.72
C ALA A 267 34.50 3.03 6.58
N ARG A 268 35.74 3.49 6.83
CA ARG A 268 36.61 4.04 5.78
C ARG A 268 36.95 3.03 4.69
N VAL A 269 37.29 1.80 5.07
CA VAL A 269 37.57 0.72 4.12
C VAL A 269 36.33 0.45 3.25
N ILE A 270 35.14 0.40 3.86
CA ILE A 270 33.87 0.21 3.15
C ILE A 270 33.61 1.34 2.16
N TYR A 271 33.80 2.62 2.56
CA TYR A 271 33.64 3.76 1.64
C TYR A 271 34.63 3.71 0.48
N LYS A 272 35.91 3.39 0.73
CA LYS A 272 36.92 3.24 -0.32
C LYS A 272 36.57 2.10 -1.29
N TYR A 273 36.15 0.96 -0.76
CA TYR A 273 35.70 -0.19 -1.56
C TYR A 273 34.49 0.16 -2.43
N ALA A 274 33.47 0.80 -1.85
CA ALA A 274 32.28 1.23 -2.58
C ALA A 274 32.62 2.22 -3.72
N LEU A 275 33.58 3.13 -3.52
CA LEU A 275 34.01 4.08 -4.55
C LEU A 275 34.81 3.43 -5.70
N GLN A 276 35.49 2.31 -5.45
CA GLN A 276 36.25 1.59 -6.48
C GLN A 276 35.34 0.77 -7.40
N HIS A 277 34.27 0.19 -6.84
CA HIS A 277 33.40 -0.73 -7.57
C HIS A 277 32.14 -0.06 -8.16
N ILE A 278 31.66 1.05 -7.60
CA ILE A 278 30.47 1.75 -8.13
C ILE A 278 30.86 2.69 -9.28
N PRO A 279 30.13 2.68 -10.42
CA PRO A 279 30.36 3.62 -11.51
C PRO A 279 30.24 5.07 -11.06
N LYS A 280 31.24 5.88 -11.43
CA LYS A 280 31.46 7.28 -10.97
C LYS A 280 30.24 8.22 -11.12
N ASN A 281 29.27 7.91 -11.99
CA ASN A 281 28.06 8.73 -12.19
C ASN A 281 27.04 8.59 -11.03
N ARG A 282 27.08 7.50 -10.26
CA ARG A 282 26.16 7.26 -9.11
C ARG A 282 26.80 7.54 -7.75
N THR A 283 28.05 7.97 -7.67
CA THR A 283 28.79 8.08 -6.40
C THR A 283 28.61 9.42 -5.67
N GLN A 284 27.79 10.34 -6.19
CA GLN A 284 27.68 11.69 -5.62
C GLN A 284 27.15 11.70 -4.17
N GLU A 285 26.15 10.87 -3.85
CA GLU A 285 25.61 10.78 -2.50
C GLU A 285 26.58 10.01 -1.57
N LEU A 286 27.38 9.09 -2.12
CA LEU A 286 28.42 8.36 -1.39
C LEU A 286 29.56 9.29 -0.98
N TYR A 287 30.01 10.15 -1.90
CA TYR A 287 30.99 11.19 -1.61
C TYR A 287 30.47 12.18 -0.55
N LYS A 288 29.18 12.54 -0.58
CA LYS A 288 28.58 13.38 0.48
C LYS A 288 28.60 12.68 1.82
N ALA A 289 28.23 11.40 1.89
CA ALA A 289 28.27 10.64 3.13
C ALA A 289 29.70 10.44 3.64
N TYR A 290 30.65 10.12 2.76
CA TYR A 290 32.05 9.91 3.11
C TYR A 290 32.71 11.19 3.61
N THR A 291 32.45 12.33 2.96
CA THR A 291 32.92 13.64 3.47
C THR A 291 32.32 14.01 4.82
N ILE A 292 31.05 13.68 5.08
CA ILE A 292 30.43 13.89 6.40
C ILE A 292 31.07 12.97 7.45
N HIS A 293 31.35 11.72 7.11
CA HIS A 293 32.02 10.77 8.00
C HIS A 293 33.42 11.26 8.39
N GLU A 294 34.26 11.61 7.41
CA GLU A 294 35.60 12.13 7.66
C GLU A 294 35.57 13.49 8.37
N LYS A 295 34.57 14.34 8.12
CA LYS A 295 34.43 15.59 8.90
C LYS A 295 34.13 15.34 10.38
N LYS A 296 33.42 14.25 10.70
CA LYS A 296 33.04 13.92 12.08
C LYS A 296 34.12 13.14 12.83
N TYR A 297 34.80 12.22 12.15
CA TYR A 297 35.68 11.22 12.77
C TYR A 297 37.05 11.09 12.08
N GLY A 298 37.32 11.94 11.08
CA GLY A 298 38.54 11.94 10.28
C GLY A 298 39.69 12.72 10.89
N ASP A 299 40.91 12.30 10.52
CA ASP A 299 42.11 13.11 10.71
C ASP A 299 42.20 14.18 9.63
N ARG A 300 42.88 15.30 9.92
CA ARG A 300 42.98 16.47 9.03
C ARG A 300 43.49 16.11 7.62
N THR A 301 44.42 15.16 7.54
CA THR A 301 44.98 14.64 6.29
C THR A 301 43.96 13.81 5.50
N GLY A 302 43.23 12.90 6.17
CA GLY A 302 42.17 12.13 5.53
C GLY A 302 41.03 13.00 5.00
N ILE A 303 40.70 14.10 5.70
CA ILE A 303 39.71 15.07 5.22
C ILE A 303 40.20 15.77 3.94
N GLU A 304 41.47 16.18 3.88
CA GLU A 304 42.06 16.83 2.72
C GLU A 304 42.05 15.90 1.49
N ASP A 305 42.46 14.63 1.64
CA ASP A 305 42.48 13.63 0.56
C ASP A 305 41.08 13.38 -0.04
N VAL A 306 40.04 13.32 0.80
CA VAL A 306 38.66 13.10 0.33
C VAL A 306 38.08 14.33 -0.35
N ILE A 307 38.43 15.53 0.12
CA ILE A 307 38.01 16.78 -0.52
C ILE A 307 38.71 16.92 -1.88
N VAL A 308 40.00 16.62 -1.96
CA VAL A 308 40.78 16.65 -3.20
C VAL A 308 40.19 15.67 -4.22
N SER A 309 39.97 14.40 -3.83
CA SER A 309 39.37 13.40 -4.74
C SER A 309 37.94 13.76 -5.19
N LYS A 310 37.12 14.37 -4.32
CA LYS A 310 35.79 14.87 -4.71
C LYS A 310 35.88 16.05 -5.70
N ARG A 311 36.79 17.00 -5.47
CA ARG A 311 37.01 18.14 -6.37
C ARG A 311 37.57 17.69 -7.71
N LYS A 312 38.50 16.73 -7.72
CA LYS A 312 39.03 16.07 -8.92
C LYS A 312 37.90 15.51 -9.77
N PHE A 313 36.98 14.76 -9.18
CA PHE A 313 35.83 14.21 -9.89
C PHE A 313 34.90 15.30 -10.45
N GLN A 314 34.58 16.32 -9.65
CA GLN A 314 33.73 17.42 -10.11
C GLN A 314 34.34 18.14 -11.32
N TYR A 315 35.63 18.44 -11.28
CA TYR A 315 36.32 19.09 -12.39
C TYR A 315 36.48 18.16 -13.60
N GLU A 316 36.70 16.86 -13.41
CA GLU A 316 36.67 15.87 -14.52
C GLU A 316 35.31 15.83 -15.24
N GLU A 317 34.19 15.87 -14.50
CA GLU A 317 32.84 15.94 -15.10
C GLU A 317 32.59 17.28 -15.79
N GLU A 318 32.98 18.39 -15.17
CA GLU A 318 32.82 19.73 -15.74
C GLU A 318 33.62 19.91 -17.03
N VAL A 319 34.84 19.35 -17.10
CA VAL A 319 35.68 19.33 -18.31
C VAL A 319 35.07 18.45 -19.41
N LYS A 320 34.52 17.28 -19.06
CA LYS A 320 33.83 16.41 -20.04
C LYS A 320 32.54 17.03 -20.56
N ALA A 321 31.77 17.69 -19.71
CA ALA A 321 30.52 18.34 -20.07
C ALA A 321 30.75 19.60 -20.90
N ASN A 322 31.77 20.40 -20.54
CA ASN A 322 32.11 21.65 -21.19
C ASN A 322 33.62 21.72 -21.50
N PRO A 323 34.05 21.16 -22.65
CA PRO A 323 35.47 21.15 -23.03
C PRO A 323 36.12 22.54 -23.14
N ASN A 324 35.31 23.58 -23.40
CA ASN A 324 35.77 24.96 -23.59
C ASN A 324 35.79 25.79 -22.29
N ASN A 325 35.46 25.21 -21.13
CA ASN A 325 35.54 25.91 -19.86
C ASN A 325 36.98 25.91 -19.33
N TYR A 326 37.75 26.93 -19.72
CA TYR A 326 39.16 27.06 -19.33
C TYR A 326 39.36 27.21 -17.82
N ASP A 327 38.41 27.83 -17.09
CA ASP A 327 38.51 27.98 -15.64
C ASP A 327 38.48 26.61 -14.93
N ALA A 328 37.61 25.70 -15.39
CA ALA A 328 37.56 24.32 -14.87
C ALA A 328 38.83 23.53 -15.20
N TRP A 329 39.42 23.74 -16.37
CA TRP A 329 40.73 23.16 -16.73
C TRP A 329 41.86 23.68 -15.83
N PHE A 330 41.90 24.99 -15.54
CA PHE A 330 42.92 25.58 -14.68
C PHE A 330 42.78 25.17 -13.20
N ASP A 331 41.55 25.00 -12.72
CA ASP A 331 41.31 24.49 -11.36
C ASP A 331 41.61 22.99 -11.26
N TYR A 332 41.37 22.21 -12.32
CA TYR A 332 41.76 20.81 -12.42
C TYR A 332 43.29 20.64 -12.42
N LEU A 333 44.00 21.39 -13.27
CA LEU A 333 45.47 21.36 -13.37
C LEU A 333 46.14 21.73 -12.04
N ARG A 334 45.68 22.81 -11.39
CA ARG A 334 46.20 23.21 -10.06
C ARG A 334 46.00 22.13 -8.99
N LEU A 335 44.92 21.37 -9.09
CA LEU A 335 44.64 20.27 -8.17
C LEU A 335 45.55 19.07 -8.43
N VAL A 336 45.77 18.70 -9.70
CA VAL A 336 46.68 17.61 -10.08
C VAL A 336 48.15 17.97 -9.78
N GLU A 337 48.56 19.23 -9.98
CA GLU A 337 49.89 19.74 -9.59
C GLU A 337 50.12 19.66 -8.07
N SER A 338 49.06 19.80 -7.26
CA SER A 338 49.14 19.65 -5.80
C SER A 338 49.25 18.20 -5.32
N GLU A 339 48.74 17.22 -6.08
CA GLU A 339 48.91 15.78 -5.80
C GLU A 339 50.32 15.28 -6.18
N GLY A 340 51.01 15.97 -7.10
CA GLY A 340 52.40 15.68 -7.48
C GLY A 340 52.56 14.46 -8.40
N ASP A 341 51.48 13.97 -9.00
CA ASP A 341 51.48 12.76 -9.84
C ASP A 341 51.93 13.10 -11.28
N LEU A 342 53.25 12.99 -11.53
CA LEU A 342 53.91 13.44 -12.76
C LEU A 342 53.32 12.86 -14.06
N GLU A 343 52.75 11.66 -13.99
CA GLU A 343 52.14 10.96 -15.15
C GLU A 343 50.80 11.60 -15.55
N VAL A 344 49.95 11.91 -14.57
CA VAL A 344 48.64 12.55 -14.78
C VAL A 344 48.81 14.01 -15.17
N ILE A 345 49.82 14.70 -14.62
CA ILE A 345 50.16 16.07 -15.04
C ILE A 345 50.54 16.09 -16.53
N ARG A 346 51.26 15.07 -17.01
CA ARG A 346 51.71 14.98 -18.40
C ARG A 346 50.61 14.62 -19.39
N GLU A 347 49.58 13.89 -18.96
CA GLU A 347 48.41 13.60 -19.81
C GLU A 347 47.37 14.73 -19.81
N THR A 348 47.40 15.62 -18.81
CA THR A 348 46.42 16.73 -18.68
C THR A 348 46.89 18.04 -19.33
N TYR A 349 48.20 18.24 -19.50
CA TYR A 349 48.81 19.29 -20.35
C TYR A 349 48.91 18.83 -21.81
#